data_AF-A0AAN8VWQ4-F1
#
_entry.id   AF-A0AAN8VWQ4-F1
#
_cell.length_a   1.000
_cell.length_b   1.000
_cell.length_c   1.000
_cell.angle_alpha   90.00
_cell.angle_beta   90.00
_cell.angle_gamma   90.00
#
_symmetry.space_group_name_H-M   'P 1'
#
loop_
_entity.id
_entity.type
_entity.pdbx_description
1 polymer ?
#
loop_
_entity_poly.entity_id
_entity_poly.type
_entity_poly.pdbx_seq_one_letter_code
_entity_poly.pdbx_strand_id
1 'polypeptide(L)'
;MFSFWAGLSYNIDSHDYSVRLKAAKKFLKDGDKVDGEFIVKVIVNLKGRENEFRNIAIELIRCFQHDVGELATEESKNLSDKNIFIVLIPNKAALQKAQEPPKKDKTRAAEVSPSV
;
A
#
# COMPACT_ATOMS: atom_id res chain seq x y z
N MET A 1 -13.51 7.04 13.66
CA MET A 1 -12.72 6.63 12.48
C MET A 1 -11.29 7.11 12.69
N PHE A 2 -10.34 6.21 12.92
CA PHE A 2 -8.93 6.55 13.12
C PHE A 2 -8.21 6.42 11.79
N SER A 3 -7.69 7.54 11.26
CA SER A 3 -6.97 7.55 9.98
C SER A 3 -5.50 7.88 10.20
N PHE A 4 -4.62 7.08 9.63
CA PHE A 4 -3.18 7.33 9.58
C PHE A 4 -2.77 7.64 8.14
N TRP A 5 -2.32 8.86 7.89
CA TRP A 5 -1.80 9.28 6.58
C TRP A 5 -0.28 9.12 6.54
N ALA A 6 0.19 8.23 5.69
CA ALA A 6 1.61 8.05 5.38
C ALA A 6 1.94 8.74 4.05
N GLY A 7 2.29 10.03 4.11
CA GLY A 7 2.67 10.79 2.92
C GLY A 7 4.14 10.57 2.53
N LEU A 8 4.42 9.67 1.60
CA LEU A 8 5.78 9.33 1.15
C LEU A 8 6.21 10.21 -0.02
N SER A 9 7.52 10.47 -0.10
CA SER A 9 8.16 11.06 -1.29
C SER A 9 8.75 9.94 -2.15
N TYR A 10 8.84 10.15 -3.46
CA TYR A 10 9.45 9.18 -4.40
C TYR A 10 10.93 8.89 -4.09
N ASN A 11 11.64 9.85 -3.49
CA ASN A 11 13.03 9.72 -3.07
C ASN A 11 13.17 9.52 -1.55
N ILE A 12 12.21 8.86 -0.91
CA ILE A 12 12.29 8.59 0.52
C ILE A 12 13.53 7.75 0.86
N ASP A 13 14.22 8.14 1.93
CA ASP A 13 15.34 7.36 2.47
C ASP A 13 14.86 6.04 3.08
N SER A 14 15.68 4.99 3.01
CA SER A 14 15.36 3.66 3.55
C SER A 14 15.08 3.70 5.06
N HIS A 15 15.80 4.55 5.81
CA HIS A 15 15.58 4.73 7.24
C HIS A 15 14.19 5.31 7.52
N ASP A 16 13.85 6.40 6.83
CA ASP A 16 12.55 7.08 6.93
C ASP A 16 11.39 6.14 6.56
N TYR A 17 11.56 5.38 5.49
CA TYR A 17 10.60 4.34 5.08
C TYR A 17 10.37 3.33 6.21
N SER A 18 11.45 2.80 6.80
CA SER A 18 11.36 1.79 7.86
C SER A 18 10.64 2.30 9.11
N VAL A 19 10.83 3.58 9.47
CA VAL A 19 10.16 4.23 10.61
C VAL A 19 8.66 4.33 10.34
N ARG A 20 8.26 4.77 9.16
CA ARG A 20 6.84 4.89 8.77
C ARG A 20 6.16 3.54 8.65
N LEU A 21 6.86 2.54 8.12
CA LEU A 21 6.39 1.16 8.05
C LEU A 21 6.13 0.60 9.45
N LYS A 22 7.06 0.79 10.39
CA LYS A 22 6.87 0.37 11.80
C LYS A 22 5.69 1.09 12.45
N ALA A 23 5.54 2.39 12.21
CA ALA A 23 4.42 3.18 12.73
C ALA A 23 3.07 2.66 12.18
N ALA A 24 2.97 2.41 10.88
CA ALA A 24 1.77 1.85 10.26
C ALA A 24 1.45 0.45 10.78
N LYS A 25 2.45 -0.45 10.87
CA LYS A 25 2.26 -1.79 11.46
C LYS A 25 1.77 -1.72 12.90
N LYS A 26 2.30 -0.79 13.69
CA LYS A 26 1.86 -0.57 15.07
C LYS A 26 0.42 -0.06 15.11
N PHE A 27 0.05 0.88 14.24
CA PHE A 27 -1.30 1.41 14.13
C PHE A 27 -2.33 0.33 13.75
N LEU A 28 -1.99 -0.54 12.79
CA LEU A 28 -2.83 -1.67 12.39
C LEU A 28 -3.01 -2.69 13.51
N LYS A 29 -1.94 -2.99 14.26
CA LYS A 29 -2.00 -3.85 15.45
C LYS A 29 -2.78 -3.24 16.60
N ASP A 30 -2.79 -1.91 16.72
CA ASP A 30 -3.58 -1.22 17.74
C ASP A 30 -5.07 -1.24 17.40
N GLY A 31 -5.40 -1.13 16.11
CA GLY A 31 -6.78 -1.25 15.59
C GLY A 31 -7.41 -2.64 15.76
N ASP A 32 -6.63 -3.68 16.09
CA ASP A 32 -7.17 -4.97 16.54
C ASP A 32 -7.88 -4.85 17.90
N LYS A 33 -7.29 -4.07 18.82
CA LYS A 33 -7.76 -3.94 20.20
C LYS A 33 -8.93 -2.97 20.35
N VAL A 34 -9.15 -2.14 19.34
CA VAL A 34 -10.11 -1.04 19.38
C VAL A 34 -11.18 -1.31 18.33
N ASP A 35 -12.45 -1.36 18.71
CA ASP A 35 -13.59 -1.61 17.80
C ASP A 35 -13.88 -0.47 16.80
N GLY A 36 -12.91 0.40 16.56
CA GLY A 36 -13.02 1.50 15.61
C GLY A 36 -12.62 1.08 14.20
N GLU A 37 -13.06 1.89 13.23
CA GLU A 37 -12.61 1.83 11.85
C GLU A 37 -11.24 2.51 11.74
N PHE A 38 -10.18 1.70 11.68
CA PHE A 38 -8.79 2.13 11.48
C PHE A 38 -8.44 2.05 9.99
N ILE A 39 -7.85 3.12 9.45
CA ILE A 39 -7.49 3.20 8.04
C ILE A 39 -6.07 3.74 7.92
N VAL A 40 -5.20 3.02 7.21
CA VAL A 40 -3.87 3.50 6.82
C VAL A 40 -3.92 3.90 5.35
N LYS A 41 -3.77 5.19 5.08
CA LYS A 41 -3.68 5.71 3.72
C LYS A 41 -2.25 6.09 3.39
N VAL A 42 -1.64 5.41 2.43
CA VAL A 42 -0.30 5.73 1.94
C VAL A 42 -0.44 6.54 0.67
N ILE A 43 0.18 7.71 0.61
CA ILE A 43 0.04 8.65 -0.49
C ILE A 43 1.43 9.04 -0.96
N VAL A 44 1.66 8.93 -2.27
CA VAL A 44 2.85 9.48 -2.92
C VAL A 44 2.41 10.66 -3.76
N ASN A 45 2.89 11.85 -3.42
CA ASN A 45 2.62 13.05 -4.20
C ASN A 45 3.77 13.24 -5.20
N LEU A 46 3.43 13.29 -6.49
CA LEU A 46 4.35 13.64 -7.56
C LEU A 46 3.99 15.04 -8.05
N LYS A 47 4.97 15.93 -8.23
CA LYS A 47 4.74 17.29 -8.72
C LYS A 47 5.34 17.49 -10.10
N GLY A 48 4.47 17.79 -11.09
CA GLY A 48 4.86 18.28 -12.42
C GLY A 48 5.84 17.37 -13.16
N ARG A 49 7.14 17.65 -13.05
CA ARG A 49 8.23 16.90 -13.71
C ARG A 49 8.50 15.53 -13.10
N GLU A 50 7.99 15.27 -11.90
CA GLU A 50 8.23 14.01 -11.18
C GLU A 50 7.31 12.87 -11.63
N ASN A 51 6.37 13.14 -12.56
CA ASN A 51 5.47 12.14 -13.12
C ASN A 51 6.20 11.00 -13.84
N GLU A 52 7.42 11.23 -14.32
CA GLU A 52 8.26 10.17 -14.91
C GLU A 52 8.58 9.06 -13.89
N PHE A 53 8.67 9.40 -12.60
CA PHE A 53 8.90 8.46 -11.50
C PHE A 53 7.62 7.79 -10.98
N ARG A 54 6.51 7.88 -11.72
CA ARG A 54 5.26 7.19 -11.37
C ARG A 54 5.44 5.70 -11.15
N ASN A 55 6.28 5.05 -11.96
CA ASN A 55 6.57 3.62 -11.78
C ASN A 55 7.19 3.35 -10.39
N ILE A 56 8.11 4.20 -9.95
CA ILE A 56 8.75 4.10 -8.63
C ILE A 56 7.72 4.35 -7.52
N ALA A 57 6.84 5.33 -7.67
CA ALA A 57 5.78 5.60 -6.71
C ALA A 57 4.82 4.42 -6.55
N ILE A 58 4.44 3.78 -7.66
CA ILE A 58 3.59 2.58 -7.67
C ILE A 58 4.32 1.41 -7.00
N GLU A 59 5.60 1.21 -7.30
CA GLU A 59 6.43 0.18 -6.66
C GLU A 59 6.56 0.43 -5.15
N LEU A 60 6.82 1.66 -4.71
CA LEU A 60 6.88 2.03 -3.29
C LEU A 60 5.61 1.66 -2.54
N ILE A 61 4.44 1.94 -3.13
CA ILE A 61 3.15 1.60 -2.54
C ILE A 61 2.96 0.08 -2.47
N ARG A 62 3.33 -0.65 -3.54
CA ARG A 62 3.26 -2.12 -3.57
C ARG A 62 4.22 -2.74 -2.56
N CYS A 63 5.43 -2.21 -2.44
CA CYS A 63 6.40 -2.62 -1.41
C CYS A 63 5.83 -2.39 -0.02
N PHE A 64 5.23 -1.22 0.24
CA PHE A 64 4.61 -0.93 1.52
C PHE A 64 3.48 -1.90 1.85
N GLN A 65 2.61 -2.18 0.89
CA GLN A 65 1.55 -3.18 1.03
C GLN A 65 2.11 -4.57 1.31
N HIS A 66 3.14 -5.00 0.57
CA HIS A 66 3.80 -6.29 0.74
C HIS A 66 4.47 -6.41 2.12
N ASP A 67 5.16 -5.35 2.55
CA ASP A 67 5.82 -5.29 3.85
C ASP A 67 4.81 -5.32 5.01
N VAL A 68 3.65 -4.66 4.86
CA VAL A 68 2.55 -4.74 5.81
C VAL A 68 1.95 -6.15 5.83
N GLY A 69 1.82 -6.78 4.67
CA GLY A 69 1.37 -8.16 4.52
C GLY A 69 -0.04 -8.39 5.06
N GLU A 70 -0.27 -9.56 5.66
CA GLU A 70 -1.58 -10.00 6.16
C GLU A 70 -2.13 -9.18 7.34
N LEU A 71 -1.33 -8.27 7.91
CA LEU A 71 -1.77 -7.36 8.97
C LEU A 71 -2.87 -6.40 8.49
N ALA A 72 -2.90 -6.11 7.18
CA ALA A 72 -3.93 -5.27 6.58
C ALA A 72 -4.42 -5.84 5.25
N THR A 73 -5.68 -5.55 4.94
CA THR A 73 -6.29 -5.81 3.64
C THR A 73 -6.27 -4.53 2.81
N GLU A 74 -6.08 -4.68 1.50
CA GLU A 74 -6.30 -3.59 0.54
C GLU A 74 -7.80 -3.34 0.42
N GLU A 75 -8.24 -2.12 0.72
CA GLU A 75 -9.61 -1.69 0.50
C GLU A 75 -9.72 -1.00 -0.86
N SER A 76 -8.86 -0.01 -1.11
CA SER A 76 -8.87 0.72 -2.37
C SER A 76 -7.48 1.23 -2.74
N LYS A 77 -7.15 1.18 -4.04
CA LYS A 77 -5.94 1.82 -4.58
C LYS A 77 -6.30 2.75 -5.73
N ASN A 78 -5.69 3.92 -5.76
CA ASN A 78 -5.78 4.85 -6.86
C ASN A 78 -4.37 5.10 -7.37
N LEU A 79 -4.08 4.61 -8.57
CA LEU A 79 -2.76 4.76 -9.19
C LEU A 79 -2.81 5.77 -10.33
N SER A 80 -3.70 6.76 -10.27
CA SER A 80 -3.95 7.71 -11.37
C SER A 80 -2.83 8.74 -11.50
N ASP A 81 -2.73 9.39 -12.66
CA ASP A 81 -1.65 10.33 -13.04
C ASP A 81 -1.42 11.49 -12.06
N LYS A 82 -2.46 11.90 -11.35
CA LYS A 82 -2.42 13.06 -10.45
C LYS A 82 -2.28 12.67 -8.98
N ASN A 83 -2.77 11.48 -8.61
CA ASN A 83 -2.87 11.05 -7.22
C ASN A 83 -2.59 9.56 -7.14
N ILE A 84 -1.46 9.19 -6.53
CA ILE A 84 -1.09 7.80 -6.29
C ILE A 84 -1.24 7.53 -4.80
N PHE A 85 -2.20 6.69 -4.44
CA PHE A 85 -2.43 6.29 -3.06
C PHE A 85 -3.01 4.89 -2.94
N ILE A 86 -2.81 4.28 -1.78
CA ILE A 86 -3.48 3.05 -1.35
C ILE A 86 -4.12 3.26 0.01
N VAL A 87 -5.25 2.59 0.23
CA VAL A 87 -6.01 2.55 1.46
C VAL A 87 -5.96 1.11 1.98
N LEU A 88 -5.41 0.96 3.18
CA LEU A 88 -5.24 -0.30 3.88
C LEU A 88 -6.08 -0.27 5.16
N ILE A 89 -6.82 -1.35 5.41
CA ILE A 89 -7.62 -1.53 6.62
C ILE A 89 -7.09 -2.71 7.42
N PRO A 90 -7.05 -2.67 8.76
CA PRO A 90 -6.55 -3.78 9.55
C PRO A 90 -7.48 -4.97 9.39
N ASN A 91 -6.89 -6.14 9.20
CA ASN A 91 -7.65 -7.37 9.08
C ASN A 91 -7.70 -8.08 10.43
N LYS A 92 -8.81 -7.90 11.17
CA LYS A 92 -9.05 -8.56 12.47
C LYS A 92 -9.01 -10.10 12.37
N ALA A 93 -9.33 -10.68 11.21
CA ALA A 93 -9.36 -12.13 11.02
C ALA A 93 -7.98 -12.72 10.66
N ALA A 94 -7.15 -11.99 9.91
CA ALA A 94 -5.83 -12.48 9.48
C ALA A 94 -4.75 -12.41 10.58
N LEU A 95 -4.89 -11.51 11.57
CA LEU A 95 -3.98 -11.44 12.72
C LEU A 95 -3.98 -12.72 13.58
N GLN A 96 -5.02 -13.56 13.48
CA GLN A 96 -5.14 -14.82 14.22
C GLN A 96 -4.65 -16.04 13.44
N LYS A 97 -4.23 -15.89 12.16
CA LYS A 97 -4.00 -17.04 11.26
C LYS A 97 -2.83 -16.82 10.29
N ALA A 98 -1.64 -16.51 10.82
CA ALA A 98 -0.42 -16.41 10.03
C ALA A 98 0.14 -17.80 9.65
N GLN A 99 -0.53 -18.52 8.76
CA GLN A 99 0.08 -19.52 7.87
C GLN A 99 -0.90 -19.89 6.74
N GLU A 100 -0.83 -19.20 5.60
CA GLU A 100 -0.72 -19.76 4.23
C GLU A 100 -0.74 -18.64 3.14
N PRO A 101 -0.09 -18.84 1.98
CA PRO A 101 0.64 -17.80 1.22
C PRO A 101 -0.22 -16.89 0.31
N PRO A 102 0.31 -15.71 -0.08
CA PRO A 102 -0.47 -14.66 -0.75
C PRO A 102 -0.74 -14.98 -2.22
N LYS A 103 -2.02 -14.95 -2.59
CA LYS A 103 -2.48 -15.00 -3.98
C LYS A 103 -2.01 -13.77 -4.75
N LYS A 104 -1.05 -14.00 -5.65
CA LYS A 104 -0.70 -13.13 -6.77
C LYS A 104 -1.95 -12.83 -7.61
N ASP A 105 -2.42 -11.59 -7.63
CA ASP A 105 -3.23 -11.11 -8.74
C ASP A 105 -2.30 -10.61 -9.85
N LYS A 106 -2.19 -11.42 -10.89
CA LYS A 106 -1.45 -11.13 -12.11
C LYS A 106 -2.15 -10.00 -12.85
N THR A 107 -1.58 -8.79 -12.81
CA THR A 107 -1.76 -7.84 -13.91
C THR A 107 -0.42 -7.54 -14.54
N ARG A 108 -0.04 -8.34 -15.56
CA ARG A 108 0.69 -7.86 -16.74
C ARG A 108 0.68 -8.89 -17.89
N ALA A 109 0.07 -8.46 -18.99
CA ALA A 109 0.39 -8.69 -20.41
C ALA A 109 0.44 -10.12 -20.99
N ALA A 110 -0.42 -10.36 -21.99
CA ALA A 110 -0.03 -11.01 -23.24
C ALA A 110 -0.77 -10.30 -24.39
N GLU A 111 0.01 -9.65 -25.25
CA GLU A 111 -0.41 -9.00 -26.49
C GLU A 111 -0.61 -10.04 -27.61
N VAL A 112 -0.92 -9.52 -28.81
CA VAL A 112 -0.78 -10.08 -30.16
C VAL A 112 -2.11 -10.44 -30.86
N SER A 113 -2.67 -9.44 -31.54
CA SER A 113 -3.30 -9.65 -32.85
C SER A 113 -2.24 -10.18 -33.84
N PRO A 114 -2.57 -11.12 -34.73
CA PRO A 114 -2.79 -10.69 -36.13
C PRO A 114 -3.91 -11.45 -36.86
N SER A 115 -4.23 -10.89 -38.01
CA SER A 115 -5.23 -11.21 -39.04
C SER A 115 -5.43 -12.68 -39.44
N VAL A 116 -6.68 -13.03 -39.78
CA VAL A 116 -7.09 -13.72 -41.03
C VAL A 116 -8.43 -13.13 -41.47
#